data_AF-A0A7W3LYL8-F1
#
_entry.id   AF-A0A7W3LYL8-F1
#
_cell.length_a   1.000
_cell.length_b   1.000
_cell.length_c   1.000
_cell.angle_alpha   90.00
_cell.angle_beta   90.00
_cell.angle_gamma   90.00
#
_symmetry.space_group_name_H-M   'P 1'
#
loop_
_entity.id
_entity.type
_entity.pdbx_description
1 polymer ?
#
loop_
_entity_poly.entity_id
_entity_poly.type
_entity_poly.pdbx_seq_one_letter_code
_entity_poly.pdbx_strand_id
1 'polypeptide(L)'
;MFPLSNWTELDIWDYIRRERLELPSIYFAHTRRVFERDGMLLDAETGFANRGEDEPEFEASVRYRTVGDASCTGAVKSAAVSLDEVIEEIAATRVTERGQTRADDRASEAAMEDRKKEGYF
;
A
#
# COMPACT_ATOMS: atom_id res chain seq x y z
N MET A 1 -17.49 -15.87 3.37
CA MET A 1 -18.29 -14.88 2.61
C MET A 1 -17.44 -13.64 2.43
N PHE A 2 -17.22 -13.16 1.20
CA PHE A 2 -16.43 -11.96 0.89
C PHE A 2 -17.34 -10.89 0.24
N PRO A 3 -17.96 -9.99 1.03
CA PRO A 3 -19.03 -9.11 0.52
C PRO A 3 -18.55 -8.04 -0.48
N LEU A 4 -17.25 -7.74 -0.48
CA LEU A 4 -16.64 -6.72 -1.35
C LEU A 4 -15.80 -7.35 -2.48
N SER A 5 -15.96 -8.64 -2.77
CA SER A 5 -15.10 -9.35 -3.73
C SER A 5 -15.17 -8.82 -5.17
N ASN A 6 -16.30 -8.18 -5.54
CA ASN A 6 -16.51 -7.61 -6.87
C ASN A 6 -16.20 -6.11 -6.93
N TRP A 7 -15.71 -5.52 -5.83
CA TRP A 7 -15.36 -4.10 -5.77
C TRP A 7 -13.90 -3.92 -6.20
N THR A 8 -13.68 -2.88 -6.99
CA THR A 8 -12.35 -2.38 -7.34
C THR A 8 -11.81 -1.47 -6.23
N GLU A 9 -10.52 -1.13 -6.27
CA GLU A 9 -9.94 -0.13 -5.38
C GLU A 9 -10.69 1.21 -5.49
N LEU A 10 -11.05 1.61 -6.72
CA LEU A 10 -11.79 2.86 -6.96
C LEU A 10 -13.18 2.83 -6.30
N ASP A 11 -13.90 1.71 -6.36
CA ASP A 11 -15.21 1.57 -5.71
C ASP A 11 -15.11 1.78 -4.19
N ILE A 12 -14.03 1.30 -3.57
CA ILE A 12 -13.78 1.47 -2.12
C ILE A 12 -13.57 2.94 -1.79
N TRP A 13 -12.73 3.64 -2.54
CA TRP A 13 -12.45 5.07 -2.32
C TRP A 13 -13.67 5.96 -2.58
N ASP A 14 -14.43 5.68 -3.64
CA ASP A 14 -15.68 6.39 -3.92
C ASP A 14 -16.72 6.19 -2.83
N TYR A 15 -16.79 4.98 -2.26
CA TYR A 15 -17.68 4.71 -1.13
C TYR A 15 -17.26 5.46 0.13
N ILE A 16 -15.96 5.46 0.48
CA ILE A 16 -15.43 6.25 1.60
C ILE A 16 -15.80 7.74 1.44
N ARG A 17 -15.65 8.28 0.23
CA ARG A 17 -16.02 9.67 -0.09
C ARG A 17 -17.51 9.93 0.08
N ARG A 18 -18.36 9.05 -0.46
CA ARG A 18 -19.81 9.18 -0.41
C ARG A 18 -20.34 9.12 1.01
N GLU A 19 -19.85 8.16 1.80
CA GLU A 19 -20.27 7.95 3.20
C GLU A 19 -19.52 8.83 4.20
N ARG A 20 -18.54 9.62 3.74
CA ARG A 20 -17.72 10.54 4.55
C ARG A 20 -17.03 9.82 5.72
N LEU A 21 -16.44 8.66 5.44
CA LEU A 21 -15.74 7.88 6.46
C LEU A 21 -14.40 8.53 6.78
N GLU A 22 -14.05 8.59 8.06
CA GLU A 22 -12.73 9.02 8.49
C GLU A 22 -11.69 7.96 8.15
N LEU A 23 -10.51 8.42 7.74
CA LEU A 23 -9.36 7.56 7.42
C LEU A 23 -8.15 7.93 8.25
N PRO A 24 -7.32 6.95 8.65
CA PRO A 24 -5.99 7.21 9.18
C PRO A 24 -5.14 8.05 8.21
N SER A 25 -4.35 8.98 8.75
CA SER A 25 -3.54 9.90 7.95
C SER A 25 -2.51 9.21 7.04
N ILE A 26 -2.05 8.01 7.40
CA ILE A 26 -1.06 7.23 6.64
C ILE A 26 -1.54 6.84 5.23
N TYR A 27 -2.85 6.87 4.98
CA TYR A 27 -3.44 6.63 3.67
C TYR A 27 -3.26 7.81 2.70
N PHE A 28 -2.93 9.00 3.22
CA PHE A 28 -2.60 10.19 2.45
C PHE A 28 -1.09 10.41 2.42
N ALA A 29 -0.64 11.13 1.40
CA ALA A 29 0.77 11.46 1.22
C ALA A 29 1.31 12.28 2.40
N HIS A 30 2.46 11.88 2.91
CA HIS A 30 3.21 12.56 3.94
C HIS A 30 4.70 12.33 3.74
N THR A 31 5.52 13.26 4.20
CA THR A 31 6.97 13.10 4.18
C THR A 31 7.40 12.12 5.26
N ARG A 32 8.24 11.15 4.88
CA ARG A 32 8.80 10.16 5.80
C ARG A 32 10.21 9.76 5.37
N ARG A 33 11.09 9.48 6.34
CA ARG A 33 12.37 8.83 6.04
C ARG A 33 12.14 7.36 5.77
N VAL A 34 12.55 6.92 4.60
CA VAL A 34 12.39 5.56 4.11
C VAL A 34 13.71 5.03 3.59
N PHE A 35 13.83 3.72 3.50
CA PHE A 35 14.92 3.07 2.77
C PHE A 35 14.34 2.06 1.78
N GLU A 36 15.09 1.76 0.72
CA GLU A 36 14.65 0.82 -0.29
C GLU A 36 15.21 -0.57 -0.01
N ARG A 37 14.32 -1.56 0.15
CA ARG A 37 14.68 -2.98 0.24
C ARG A 37 13.78 -3.76 -0.68
N ASP A 38 14.38 -4.54 -1.56
CA ASP A 38 13.66 -5.32 -2.56
C ASP A 38 12.60 -4.46 -3.28
N GLY A 39 12.97 -3.25 -3.72
CA GLY A 39 12.07 -2.33 -4.44
C GLY A 39 10.81 -1.88 -3.66
N MET A 40 10.77 -2.05 -2.35
CA MET A 40 9.76 -1.47 -1.45
C MET A 40 10.38 -0.34 -0.64
N LEU A 41 9.59 0.70 -0.36
CA LEU A 41 9.99 1.76 0.55
C LEU A 41 9.56 1.38 1.96
N LEU A 42 10.51 1.01 2.80
CA LEU A 42 10.26 0.64 4.19
C LEU A 42 10.53 1.83 5.11
N ASP A 43 9.81 1.88 6.22
CA ASP A 43 9.97 2.92 7.23
C ASP A 43 11.36 2.85 7.89
N ALA A 44 12.09 3.97 7.89
CA ALA A 44 13.42 4.07 8.51
C ALA A 44 13.36 4.63 9.95
N GLU A 45 12.23 5.19 10.38
CA GLU A 45 12.15 5.99 11.61
C GLU A 45 11.79 5.16 12.85
N THR A 46 10.87 4.21 12.72
CA THR A 46 10.35 3.44 13.86
C THR A 46 11.29 2.32 14.31
N GLY A 47 12.22 1.90 13.44
CA GLY A 47 13.17 0.82 13.70
C GLY A 47 12.60 -0.60 13.55
N PHE A 48 11.30 -0.77 13.26
CA PHE A 48 10.69 -2.11 13.14
C PHE A 48 11.13 -2.88 11.89
N ALA A 49 11.53 -2.19 10.82
CA ALA A 49 11.97 -2.80 9.57
C ALA A 49 13.44 -3.27 9.58
N ASN A 50 14.17 -3.14 10.71
CA ASN A 50 15.56 -3.57 10.89
C ASN A 50 16.46 -3.19 9.69
N ARG A 51 16.70 -1.89 9.50
CA ARG A 51 17.55 -1.35 8.41
C ARG A 51 19.01 -1.81 8.57
N GLY A 52 19.60 -2.31 7.49
CA GLY A 52 21.03 -2.65 7.41
C GLY A 52 21.92 -1.43 7.18
N GLU A 53 23.23 -1.57 7.41
CA GLU A 53 24.18 -0.48 7.19
C GLU A 53 24.30 -0.07 5.71
N ASP A 54 24.16 -1.04 4.80
CA ASP A 54 24.21 -0.84 3.35
C ASP A 54 22.90 -0.32 2.73
N GLU A 55 21.89 -0.02 3.56
CA GLU A 55 20.59 0.48 3.12
C GLU A 55 20.46 1.97 3.50
N PRO A 56 20.84 2.90 2.60
CA PRO A 56 20.75 4.32 2.89
C PRO A 56 19.29 4.75 2.98
N GLU A 57 18.98 5.53 4.01
CA GLU A 57 17.67 6.16 4.18
C GLU A 57 17.62 7.53 3.51
N PHE A 58 16.45 7.91 2.99
CA PHE A 58 16.19 9.18 2.33
C PHE A 58 14.76 9.66 2.63
N GLU A 59 14.51 10.96 2.49
CA GLU A 59 13.17 11.50 2.62
C GLU A 59 12.37 11.30 1.33
N ALA A 60 11.12 10.85 1.47
CA ALA A 60 10.18 10.74 0.36
C ALA A 60 8.77 11.13 0.81
N SER A 61 7.99 11.67 -0.13
CA SER A 61 6.54 11.79 0.03
C SER A 61 5.89 10.45 -0.30
N VAL A 62 5.27 9.83 0.69
CA VAL A 62 4.73 8.48 0.59
C VAL A 62 3.34 8.36 1.21
N ARG A 63 2.58 7.35 0.79
CA ARG A 63 1.36 6.89 1.46
C ARG A 63 1.36 5.36 1.57
N TYR A 64 0.46 4.82 2.38
CA TYR A 64 0.29 3.37 2.53
C TYR A 64 -1.04 2.94 1.90
N ARG A 65 -0.96 2.08 0.86
CA ARG A 65 -2.14 1.50 0.20
C ARG A 65 -2.64 0.23 0.87
N THR A 66 -1.71 -0.52 1.44
CA THR A 66 -2.01 -1.71 2.25
C THR A 66 -1.26 -1.58 3.56
N VAL A 67 -1.86 -1.99 4.67
CA VAL A 67 -1.24 -1.93 5.99
C VAL A 67 -1.25 -3.31 6.62
N GLY A 68 -0.10 -3.75 7.10
CA GLY A 68 0.12 -4.91 7.97
C GLY A 68 1.05 -4.51 9.11
N ASP A 69 2.03 -5.35 9.42
CA ASP A 69 3.05 -5.00 10.43
C ASP A 69 4.06 -3.98 9.90
N ALA A 70 4.54 -3.11 10.78
CA ALA A 70 5.51 -2.06 10.44
C ALA A 70 6.85 -2.60 9.93
N SER A 71 7.17 -3.86 10.23
CA SER A 71 8.39 -4.53 9.79
C SER A 71 8.38 -4.90 8.30
N CYS A 72 7.21 -5.03 7.68
CA CYS A 72 7.07 -5.56 6.32
C CYS A 72 6.09 -4.78 5.41
N THR A 73 5.48 -3.70 5.92
CA THR A 73 4.57 -2.87 5.12
C THR A 73 5.36 -1.84 4.29
N GLY A 74 5.34 -1.99 2.97
CA GLY A 74 5.95 -1.04 2.04
C GLY A 74 5.04 0.17 1.77
N ALA A 75 5.61 1.37 1.84
CA ALA A 75 4.99 2.61 1.40
C ALA A 75 5.10 2.76 -0.13
N VAL A 76 4.24 3.60 -0.70
CA VAL A 76 4.30 3.99 -2.12
C VAL A 76 4.56 5.48 -2.25
N LYS A 77 5.39 5.88 -3.22
CA LYS A 77 5.57 7.28 -3.54
C LYS A 77 4.24 7.88 -3.97
N SER A 78 3.86 9.00 -3.39
CA SER A 78 2.61 9.67 -3.69
C SER A 78 2.69 11.15 -3.30
N ALA A 79 1.95 11.97 -4.01
CA ALA A 79 1.72 13.38 -3.67
C ALA A 79 0.28 13.64 -3.19
N ALA A 80 -0.57 12.61 -3.12
CA ALA A 80 -1.99 12.74 -2.84
C ALA A 80 -2.27 12.96 -1.34
N VAL A 81 -2.41 14.22 -0.93
CA VAL A 81 -2.62 14.63 0.48
C VAL A 81 -4.10 14.65 0.89
N SER A 82 -5.01 14.36 -0.04
CA SER A 82 -6.44 14.37 0.19
C SER A 82 -7.15 13.17 -0.46
N LEU A 83 -8.40 12.94 -0.07
CA LEU A 83 -9.23 11.85 -0.59
C LEU A 83 -9.47 11.96 -2.10
N ASP A 84 -9.77 13.17 -2.58
CA ASP A 84 -9.99 13.40 -4.00
C ASP A 84 -8.69 13.21 -4.80
N GLU A 85 -7.55 13.65 -4.28
CA GLU A 85 -6.25 13.41 -4.93
C GLU A 85 -5.88 11.92 -4.97
N VAL A 86 -6.23 11.14 -3.94
CA VAL A 86 -6.00 9.68 -3.95
C VAL A 86 -6.85 9.02 -5.04
N ILE A 87 -8.11 9.42 -5.17
CA ILE A 87 -9.01 8.95 -6.23
C ILE A 87 -8.44 9.29 -7.61
N GLU A 88 -7.99 10.52 -7.82
CA GLU A 88 -7.36 10.96 -9.08
C GLU A 88 -6.09 10.17 -9.39
N GLU A 89 -5.22 9.96 -8.40
CA GLU A 89 -3.98 9.19 -8.54
C GLU A 89 -4.27 7.73 -8.95
N ILE A 90 -5.27 7.10 -8.34
CA ILE A 90 -5.67 5.73 -8.64
C ILE A 90 -6.28 5.64 -10.04
N ALA A 91 -7.17 6.57 -10.39
CA ALA A 91 -7.80 6.61 -11.72
C ALA A 91 -6.78 6.80 -12.85
N ALA A 92 -5.68 7.51 -12.59
CA ALA A 92 -4.59 7.69 -13.55
C ALA A 92 -3.61 6.50 -13.61
N THR A 93 -3.60 5.63 -12.58
CA THR A 93 -2.62 4.56 -12.43
C THR A 93 -3.10 3.26 -13.08
N ARG A 94 -2.22 2.61 -13.86
CA ARG A 94 -2.49 1.31 -14.51
C ARG A 94 -2.08 0.09 -13.67
N VAL A 95 -1.60 0.31 -12.44
CA VAL A 95 -1.05 -0.71 -11.55
C VAL A 95 -1.98 -0.93 -10.36
N THR A 96 -2.25 -2.19 -10.01
CA THR A 96 -3.17 -2.56 -8.92
C THR A 96 -2.53 -2.35 -7.55
N GLU A 97 -3.35 -2.12 -6.51
CA GLU A 97 -2.91 -1.84 -5.14
C GLU A 97 -1.90 -2.86 -4.57
N ARG A 98 -2.08 -4.16 -4.87
CA ARG A 98 -1.39 -5.27 -4.18
C ARG A 98 0.00 -5.57 -4.72
N GLY A 99 0.26 -5.32 -6.00
CA GLY A 99 1.52 -5.68 -6.65
C GLY A 99 2.74 -4.86 -6.23
N GLN A 100 2.56 -3.76 -5.48
CA GLN A 100 3.64 -2.82 -5.16
C GLN A 100 4.08 -2.78 -3.68
N THR A 101 3.26 -3.22 -2.72
CA THR A 101 3.44 -2.83 -1.30
C THR A 101 3.69 -3.97 -0.31
N ARG A 102 3.59 -5.23 -0.75
CA ARG A 102 3.75 -6.40 0.14
C ARG A 102 4.93 -7.24 -0.27
N ALA A 103 5.90 -7.37 0.65
CA ALA A 103 7.10 -8.18 0.47
C ALA A 103 6.76 -9.65 0.15
N ASP A 104 5.78 -10.19 0.85
CA ASP A 104 5.36 -11.59 0.74
C ASP A 104 4.61 -11.89 -0.57
N ASP A 105 4.00 -10.89 -1.21
CA ASP A 105 3.22 -11.07 -2.44
C ASP A 105 4.13 -11.19 -3.68
N ARG A 106 5.39 -10.77 -3.59
CA ARG A 106 6.38 -10.96 -4.68
C ARG A 106 6.77 -12.42 -4.89
N ALA A 107 6.36 -13.33 -4.00
CA ALA A 107 6.56 -14.75 -4.18
C ALA A 107 5.68 -15.36 -5.29
N SER A 108 4.59 -14.72 -5.74
CA SER A 108 3.91 -14.97 -7.04
C SER A 108 2.53 -14.29 -7.10
N GLU A 109 2.30 -13.46 -8.13
CA GLU A 109 0.95 -13.02 -8.55
C GLU A 109 0.01 -14.22 -8.79
N ALA A 110 0.57 -15.35 -9.24
CA ALA A 110 -0.15 -16.61 -9.42
C ALA A 110 -0.50 -17.32 -8.10
N ALA A 111 0.28 -17.16 -7.02
CA ALA A 111 0.09 -17.94 -5.79
C ALA A 111 -1.14 -17.51 -4.98
N MET A 112 -1.67 -16.30 -5.18
CA MET A 112 -2.88 -15.86 -4.50
C MET A 112 -4.15 -16.31 -5.25
N GLU A 113 -4.13 -16.27 -6.58
CA GLU A 113 -5.21 -16.80 -7.43
C GLU A 113 -5.26 -18.35 -7.40
N ASP A 114 -4.12 -19.02 -7.34
CA ASP A 114 -4.07 -20.48 -7.19
C ASP A 114 -4.53 -20.93 -5.80
N ARG A 115 -4.17 -20.23 -4.71
CA ARG A 115 -4.70 -20.50 -3.37
C ARG A 115 -6.21 -20.29 -3.23
N LYS A 116 -6.79 -19.34 -3.99
CA LYS A 116 -8.25 -19.19 -4.09
C LYS A 116 -8.89 -20.37 -4.82
N LYS A 117 -8.29 -20.87 -5.91
CA LYS A 117 -8.77 -22.07 -6.62
C LYS A 117 -8.65 -23.34 -5.81
N GLU A 118 -7.64 -23.43 -4.94
CA GLU A 118 -7.39 -24.56 -4.04
C GLU A 118 -8.28 -24.56 -2.78
N GLY A 119 -9.17 -23.58 -2.63
CA GLY A 119 -10.16 -23.55 -1.54
C GLY A 119 -9.58 -23.14 -0.18
N TYR A 120 -8.43 -22.46 -0.16
CA TYR A 120 -7.90 -21.86 1.06
C TYR A 120 -8.62 -20.55 1.46
N PHE A 121 -9.66 -20.15 0.71
CA PHE A 121 -10.57 -19.04 0.98
C PHE A 121 -11.99 -19.34 0.50
#